data_AF-A0A6B0T9U0-F1
#
_entry.id   AF-A0A6B0T9U0-F1
#
_cell.length_a   1.000
_cell.length_b   1.000
_cell.length_c   1.000
_cell.angle_alpha   90.00
_cell.angle_beta   90.00
_cell.angle_gamma   90.00
#
_symmetry.space_group_name_H-M   'P 1'
#
loop_
_entity.id
_entity.type
_entity.pdbx_description
1 polymer ?
#
loop_
_entity_poly.entity_id
_entity_poly.type
_entity_poly.pdbx_seq_one_letter_code
_entity_poly.pdbx_strand_id
1 'polypeptide(L)'
;MNRRGQTAYDYLLGIVLLLVTIITVLSLFPQVFGPFVEPVSSDQEKMADRVASDVIETTALGGTERTINASELDDLAVEQAKSEAGLREIRSVNVSLQRGAEPVVGAGDRQRDGEPSAVVVRTVQTAEGGACRTGCQLVVRVW
;
A
#
# COMPACT_ATOMS: atom_id res chain seq x y z
N MET A 1 27.01 -36.80 54.32
CA MET A 1 26.91 -36.27 52.94
C MET A 1 25.44 -35.95 52.67
N ASN A 2 25.01 -34.69 52.81
CA ASN A 2 23.61 -34.31 52.60
C ASN A 2 23.35 -34.11 51.10
N ARG A 3 22.68 -35.07 50.46
CA ARG A 3 22.04 -34.88 49.15
C ARG A 3 20.90 -33.87 49.33
N ARG A 4 21.18 -32.59 49.10
CA ARG A 4 20.12 -31.61 48.83
C ARG A 4 19.57 -31.88 47.43
N GLY A 5 18.60 -32.79 47.34
CA GLY A 5 17.70 -32.85 46.19
C GLY A 5 16.69 -31.72 46.32
N GLN A 6 16.49 -30.95 45.24
CA GLN A 6 15.43 -29.96 45.16
C GLN A 6 14.10 -30.64 45.54
N THR A 7 13.40 -30.11 46.54
CA THR A 7 12.10 -30.64 46.95
C THR A 7 11.11 -30.49 45.79
N ALA A 8 10.25 -31.48 45.56
CA ALA A 8 9.28 -31.46 44.44
C ALA A 8 8.45 -30.17 44.38
N TYR A 9 8.21 -29.55 45.54
CA TYR A 9 7.54 -28.26 45.67
C TYR A 9 8.33 -27.08 45.10
N ASP A 10 9.66 -27.05 45.27
CA ASP A 10 10.51 -25.97 44.73
C ASP A 10 10.58 -26.04 43.20
N TYR A 11 10.63 -27.26 42.66
CA TYR A 11 10.52 -27.50 41.22
C TYR A 11 9.16 -27.04 40.66
N LEU A 12 8.07 -27.41 41.33
CA LEU A 12 6.71 -27.02 40.92
C LEU A 12 6.53 -25.50 40.96
N LEU A 13 7.02 -24.85 42.02
CA LEU A 13 6.92 -23.39 42.17
C LEU A 13 7.76 -22.67 41.10
N GLY A 14 8.94 -23.19 40.77
CA GLY A 14 9.78 -22.70 39.68
C GLY A 14 9.10 -22.77 38.31
N ILE A 15 8.44 -23.90 37.99
CA ILE A 15 7.71 -24.04 36.72
C ILE A 15 6.51 -23.12 36.65
N VAL A 16 5.74 -22.99 37.74
CA VAL A 16 4.59 -22.09 37.77
C VAL A 16 5.04 -20.64 37.55
N LEU A 17 6.10 -20.21 38.24
CA LEU A 17 6.68 -18.88 38.05
C LEU A 17 7.14 -18.66 36.60
N LEU A 18 7.81 -19.65 36.01
CA LEU A 18 8.27 -19.60 34.62
C LEU A 18 7.09 -19.44 33.64
N LEU A 19 6.06 -20.28 33.76
CA LEU A 19 4.90 -20.24 32.88
C LEU A 19 4.13 -18.92 32.99
N VAL A 20 3.91 -18.42 34.21
CA VAL A 20 3.28 -17.12 34.44
C VAL A 20 4.08 -16.00 33.78
N THR A 21 5.41 -16.04 33.91
CA THR A 21 6.30 -15.04 33.32
C THR A 21 6.22 -15.09 31.79
N ILE A 22 6.27 -16.27 31.18
CA ILE A 22 6.15 -16.45 29.73
C ILE A 22 4.81 -15.90 29.24
N ILE A 23 3.70 -16.31 29.86
CA ILE A 23 2.35 -15.84 29.48
C ILE A 23 2.25 -14.32 29.60
N THR A 24 2.80 -13.75 30.67
CA THR A 24 2.79 -12.29 30.90
C THR A 24 3.57 -11.55 29.81
N VAL A 25 4.77 -12.04 29.46
CA VAL A 25 5.58 -11.45 28.38
C VAL A 25 4.86 -11.55 27.03
N LEU A 26 4.31 -12.73 26.69
CA LEU A 26 3.57 -12.91 25.44
C LEU A 26 2.32 -12.02 25.37
N SER A 27 1.64 -11.80 26.50
CA SER A 27 0.48 -10.90 26.58
C SER A 27 0.83 -9.42 26.47
N LEU A 28 2.01 -9.01 26.91
CA LEU A 28 2.48 -7.61 26.85
C LEU A 28 3.01 -7.23 25.47
N PHE A 29 3.50 -8.21 24.70
CA PHE A 29 4.11 -7.99 23.40
C PHE A 29 3.44 -8.77 22.26
N PRO A 30 2.12 -8.61 22.05
CA PRO A 30 1.42 -9.27 20.94
C PRO A 30 2.00 -8.84 19.58
N GLN A 31 2.55 -7.63 19.51
CA GLN A 31 3.20 -7.05 18.33
C GLN A 31 4.51 -7.74 17.91
N VAL A 32 5.18 -8.48 18.79
CA VAL A 32 6.41 -9.25 18.44
C VAL A 32 6.06 -10.49 17.61
N PHE A 33 4.83 -10.98 17.72
CA PHE A 33 4.28 -12.08 16.93
C PHE A 33 3.22 -11.61 15.93
N GLY A 34 3.01 -10.30 15.84
CA GLY A 34 2.20 -9.70 14.78
C GLY A 34 2.86 -10.06 13.45
N PRO A 35 2.12 -10.66 12.50
CA PRO A 35 2.70 -10.93 11.20
C PRO A 35 3.20 -9.59 10.60
N PHE A 36 4.38 -9.60 9.99
CA PHE A 36 4.77 -8.62 8.98
C PHE A 36 3.88 -8.81 7.72
N VAL A 37 2.58 -9.00 7.90
CA VAL A 37 1.63 -8.85 6.81
C VAL A 37 1.64 -7.37 6.50
N GLU A 38 2.43 -7.01 5.50
CA GLU A 38 2.13 -5.81 4.75
C GLU A 38 0.62 -5.86 4.48
N PRO A 39 -0.14 -4.82 4.87
CA PRO A 39 -1.59 -4.81 4.73
C PRO A 39 -2.03 -4.87 3.25
N VAL A 40 -1.04 -4.92 2.35
CA VAL A 40 -1.09 -4.94 0.92
C VAL A 40 -0.16 -6.06 0.46
N SER A 41 -0.58 -6.90 -0.47
CA SER A 41 0.30 -7.95 -1.02
C SER A 41 1.28 -7.39 -2.06
N SER A 42 2.44 -8.03 -2.22
CA SER A 42 3.39 -7.69 -3.30
C SER A 42 2.78 -7.76 -4.71
N ASP A 43 1.70 -8.52 -4.87
CA ASP A 43 0.95 -8.59 -6.13
C ASP A 43 0.12 -7.31 -6.36
N GLN A 44 -0.50 -6.76 -5.32
CA GLN A 44 -1.20 -5.48 -5.41
C GLN A 44 -0.24 -4.33 -5.72
N GLU A 45 0.97 -4.33 -5.17
CA GLU A 45 2.00 -3.34 -5.52
C GLU A 45 2.40 -3.41 -6.99
N LYS A 46 2.66 -4.61 -7.51
CA LYS A 46 2.96 -4.82 -8.94
C LYS A 46 1.78 -4.42 -9.84
N MET A 47 0.54 -4.65 -9.40
CA MET A 47 -0.64 -4.21 -10.13
C MET A 47 -0.75 -2.69 -10.17
N ALA A 48 -0.53 -2.01 -9.04
CA ALA A 48 -0.51 -0.55 -8.98
C ALA A 48 0.58 0.04 -9.89
N ASP A 49 1.74 -0.62 -9.99
CA ASP A 49 2.83 -0.19 -10.86
C ASP A 49 2.50 -0.32 -12.36
N ARG A 50 1.84 -1.42 -12.74
CA ARG A 50 1.36 -1.60 -14.12
C ARG A 50 0.31 -0.57 -14.48
N VAL A 51 -0.71 -0.39 -13.64
CA VAL A 51 -1.74 0.62 -13.85
C VAL A 51 -1.13 2.02 -13.95
N ALA A 52 -0.14 2.34 -13.11
CA ALA A 52 0.55 3.63 -13.21
C ALA A 52 1.29 3.81 -14.55
N SER A 53 1.86 2.74 -15.10
CA SER A 53 2.54 2.76 -16.40
C SER A 53 1.53 2.93 -17.53
N ASP A 54 0.43 2.16 -17.52
CA ASP A 54 -0.59 2.18 -18.56
C ASP A 54 -1.37 3.50 -18.55
N VAL A 55 -1.68 4.07 -17.38
CA VAL A 55 -2.29 5.42 -17.29
C VAL A 55 -1.38 6.48 -17.88
N ILE A 56 -0.07 6.40 -17.59
CA ILE A 56 0.88 7.35 -18.17
C ILE A 56 0.95 7.19 -19.69
N GLU A 57 0.97 5.96 -20.20
CA GLU A 57 1.03 5.67 -21.63
C GLU A 57 -0.22 6.14 -22.37
N THR A 58 -1.41 5.82 -21.84
CA THR A 58 -2.71 6.21 -22.42
C THR A 58 -2.94 7.72 -22.40
N THR A 59 -2.41 8.42 -21.40
CA THR A 59 -2.57 9.87 -21.24
C THR A 59 -1.36 10.65 -21.78
N ALA A 60 -0.34 9.98 -22.33
CA ALA A 60 0.89 10.64 -22.79
C ALA A 60 0.66 11.42 -24.09
N LEU A 61 1.15 12.66 -24.13
CA LEU A 61 1.16 13.44 -25.36
C LEU A 61 2.40 13.11 -26.19
N GLY A 62 2.16 12.44 -27.33
CA GLY A 62 3.04 12.44 -28.50
C GLY A 62 4.52 12.21 -28.24
N GLY A 63 4.90 11.07 -27.65
CA GLY A 63 6.29 10.61 -27.58
C GLY A 63 7.11 11.10 -26.38
N THR A 64 6.50 11.81 -25.42
CA THR A 64 7.15 12.15 -24.15
C THR A 64 6.48 11.39 -22.99
N GLU A 65 7.06 10.24 -22.59
CA GLU A 65 6.56 9.33 -21.53
C GLU A 65 6.28 9.96 -20.15
N ARG A 66 6.60 11.24 -19.93
CA ARG A 66 6.38 11.93 -18.65
C ARG A 66 5.56 13.20 -18.76
N THR A 67 5.01 13.48 -19.94
CA THR A 67 4.11 14.62 -20.15
C THR A 67 2.72 14.10 -20.47
N ILE A 68 1.82 14.21 -19.51
CA ILE A 68 0.45 13.73 -19.63
C ILE A 68 -0.52 14.86 -19.96
N ASN A 69 -1.63 14.51 -20.61
CA ASN A 69 -2.76 15.40 -20.76
C ASN A 69 -3.71 15.27 -19.56
N ALA A 70 -3.68 16.23 -18.62
CA ALA A 70 -4.50 16.13 -17.41
C ALA A 70 -6.01 16.11 -17.69
N SER A 71 -6.46 16.63 -18.85
CA SER A 71 -7.87 16.60 -19.25
C SER A 71 -8.31 15.21 -19.77
N GLU A 72 -7.37 14.35 -20.14
CA GLU A 72 -7.61 12.95 -20.54
C GLU A 72 -7.53 11.98 -19.35
N LEU A 73 -7.12 12.46 -18.16
CA LEU A 73 -7.14 11.66 -16.94
C LEU A 73 -8.58 11.64 -16.37
N ASP A 74 -9.40 10.73 -16.90
CA ASP A 74 -10.78 10.51 -16.50
C ASP A 74 -11.06 9.04 -16.14
N ASP A 75 -12.31 8.74 -15.76
CA ASP A 75 -12.71 7.39 -15.36
C ASP A 75 -12.57 6.38 -16.53
N LEU A 76 -12.72 6.83 -17.77
CA LEU A 76 -12.58 5.98 -18.95
C LEU A 76 -11.11 5.56 -19.15
N ALA A 77 -10.18 6.51 -19.01
CA ALA A 77 -8.75 6.22 -19.07
C ALA A 77 -8.31 5.26 -17.97
N VAL A 78 -8.86 5.40 -16.75
CA VAL A 78 -8.57 4.48 -15.64
C VAL A 78 -9.11 3.07 -15.92
N GLU A 79 -10.34 2.94 -16.44
CA GLU A 79 -10.90 1.63 -16.80
C GLU A 79 -10.15 0.97 -17.97
N GLN A 80 -9.69 1.77 -18.95
CA GLN A 80 -8.83 1.26 -20.02
C GLN A 80 -7.50 0.75 -19.48
N ALA A 81 -6.81 1.54 -18.66
CA ALA A 81 -5.54 1.14 -18.05
C ALA A 81 -5.71 -0.08 -17.12
N LYS A 82 -6.85 -0.20 -16.43
CA LYS A 82 -7.18 -1.39 -15.63
C LYS A 82 -7.32 -2.64 -16.51
N SER A 83 -7.94 -2.50 -17.68
CA SER A 83 -8.09 -3.58 -18.66
C SER A 83 -6.75 -4.00 -19.26
N GLU A 84 -5.93 -3.04 -19.68
CA GLU A 84 -4.61 -3.26 -20.29
C GLU A 84 -3.62 -3.88 -19.28
N ALA A 85 -3.65 -3.44 -18.03
CA ALA A 85 -2.83 -3.99 -16.95
C ALA A 85 -3.27 -5.41 -16.50
N GLY A 86 -4.38 -5.91 -17.06
CA GLY A 86 -4.93 -7.23 -16.78
C GLY A 86 -5.53 -7.38 -15.39
N LEU A 87 -6.00 -6.28 -14.79
CA LEU A 87 -6.69 -6.34 -13.51
C LEU A 87 -8.09 -6.92 -13.70
N ARG A 88 -8.47 -7.87 -12.84
CA ARG A 88 -9.85 -8.39 -12.81
C ARG A 88 -10.80 -7.28 -12.37
N GLU A 89 -12.05 -7.28 -12.88
CA GLU A 89 -13.09 -6.28 -12.56
C GLU A 89 -13.28 -6.03 -11.05
N ILE A 90 -13.00 -7.03 -10.22
CA ILE A 90 -13.15 -6.99 -8.76
C ILE A 90 -12.15 -6.08 -8.02
N ARG A 91 -11.11 -5.57 -8.68
CA ARG A 91 -10.10 -4.71 -8.06
C ARG A 91 -10.47 -3.26 -8.21
N SER A 92 -10.34 -2.49 -7.13
CA SER A 92 -10.60 -1.07 -7.17
C SER A 92 -9.32 -0.29 -7.41
N VAL A 93 -9.44 0.75 -8.24
CA VAL A 93 -8.33 1.58 -8.67
C VAL A 93 -8.70 3.05 -8.49
N ASN A 94 -7.85 3.81 -7.81
CA ASN A 94 -7.94 5.26 -7.78
C ASN A 94 -6.66 5.88 -8.32
N VAL A 95 -6.81 6.85 -9.19
CA VAL A 95 -5.70 7.62 -9.74
C VAL A 95 -5.91 9.08 -9.40
N SER A 96 -4.90 9.71 -8.81
CA SER A 96 -4.95 11.14 -8.52
C SER A 96 -3.66 11.83 -8.91
N LEU A 97 -3.79 13.02 -9.47
CA LEU A 97 -2.68 13.92 -9.74
C LEU A 97 -2.62 14.94 -8.61
N GLN A 98 -1.48 15.03 -7.92
CA GLN A 98 -1.30 15.86 -6.74
C GLN A 98 -0.14 16.84 -6.91
N ARG A 99 -0.33 18.07 -6.44
CA ARG A 99 0.75 19.06 -6.28
C ARG A 99 1.06 19.17 -4.79
N GLY A 100 2.09 18.46 -4.34
CA GLY A 100 2.35 18.33 -2.91
C GLY A 100 1.19 17.58 -2.24
N ALA A 101 0.51 18.21 -1.27
CA ALA A 101 -0.65 17.62 -0.59
C ALA A 101 -2.01 17.94 -1.24
N GLU A 102 -2.03 18.81 -2.25
CA GLU A 102 -3.27 19.25 -2.89
C GLU A 102 -3.62 18.38 -4.10
N PRO A 103 -4.81 17.74 -4.15
CA PRO A 103 -5.27 17.06 -5.34
C PRO A 103 -5.63 18.08 -6.43
N VAL A 104 -5.09 17.86 -7.63
CA VAL A 104 -5.34 18.67 -8.82
C VAL A 104 -6.46 18.05 -9.65
N VAL A 105 -6.35 16.74 -9.92
CA VAL A 105 -7.31 15.93 -10.67
C VAL A 105 -7.34 14.53 -10.04
N GLY A 106 -8.48 13.84 -10.12
CA GLY A 106 -8.56 12.43 -9.74
C GLY A 106 -9.68 11.71 -10.48
N ALA A 107 -9.47 10.42 -10.71
CA ALA A 107 -10.35 9.51 -11.44
C ALA A 107 -10.33 8.10 -10.83
N GLY A 108 -11.35 7.31 -11.14
CA GLY A 108 -11.54 5.94 -10.69
C GLY A 108 -12.36 5.82 -9.40
N ASP A 109 -12.20 4.68 -8.74
CA ASP A 109 -12.98 4.32 -7.56
C ASP A 109 -12.72 5.25 -6.38
N ARG A 110 -13.75 5.46 -5.56
CA ARG A 110 -13.62 6.18 -4.30
C ARG A 110 -13.08 5.24 -3.23
N GLN A 111 -11.87 5.52 -2.75
CA GLN A 111 -11.32 4.82 -1.60
C GLN A 111 -12.12 5.16 -0.34
N ARG A 112 -12.45 4.13 0.46
CA ARG A 112 -13.04 4.32 1.79
C ARG A 112 -11.94 4.56 2.82
N ASP A 113 -12.23 5.41 3.80
CA ASP A 113 -11.29 5.69 4.89
C ASP A 113 -10.88 4.40 5.62
N GLY A 114 -9.57 4.19 5.75
CA GLY A 114 -8.99 3.03 6.44
C GLY A 114 -8.89 1.75 5.61
N GLU A 115 -9.26 1.77 4.32
CA GLU A 115 -9.07 0.62 3.43
C GLU A 115 -7.59 0.54 2.99
N PRO A 116 -6.87 -0.55 3.30
CA PRO A 116 -5.48 -0.69 2.91
C PRO A 116 -5.36 -0.80 1.39
N SER A 117 -4.45 -0.03 0.79
CA SER A 117 -4.23 0.01 -0.65
C SER A 117 -2.74 0.02 -0.97
N ALA A 118 -2.35 -0.70 -2.02
CA ALA A 118 -1.07 -0.49 -2.67
C ALA A 118 -1.01 0.92 -3.22
N VAL A 119 0.10 1.64 -3.01
CA VAL A 119 0.28 3.00 -3.52
C VAL A 119 1.55 3.09 -4.34
N VAL A 120 1.43 3.54 -5.58
CA VAL A 120 2.57 3.87 -6.45
C VAL A 120 2.52 5.35 -6.79
N VAL A 121 3.68 6.01 -6.72
CA VAL A 121 3.82 7.43 -7.00
C VAL A 121 4.80 7.65 -8.15
N ARG A 122 4.37 8.35 -9.19
CA ARG A 122 5.20 8.74 -10.35
C ARG A 122 5.22 10.25 -10.50
N THR A 123 6.37 10.82 -10.86
CA THR A 123 6.45 12.25 -11.16
C THR A 123 6.16 12.49 -12.63
N VAL A 124 5.17 13.34 -12.93
CA VAL A 124 4.70 13.66 -14.28
C VAL A 124 4.55 15.17 -14.46
N GLN A 125 4.62 15.63 -15.69
CA GLN A 125 4.34 17.01 -16.10
C GLN A 125 3.05 17.05 -16.92
N THR A 126 2.37 18.20 -16.96
CA THR A 126 1.16 18.37 -17.77
C THR A 126 1.40 19.30 -18.95
N ALA A 127 1.04 18.89 -20.15
CA ALA A 127 1.31 19.67 -21.37
C ALA A 127 0.53 20.99 -21.45
N GLU A 128 -0.70 21.02 -20.93
CA GLU A 128 -1.55 22.21 -20.94
C GLU A 128 -0.97 23.37 -20.11
N GLY A 129 0.16 23.13 -19.42
CA GLY A 129 0.94 24.18 -18.80
C GLY A 129 0.12 24.94 -17.76
N GLY A 130 -0.30 24.25 -16.71
CA GLY A 130 -0.98 24.85 -15.58
C GLY A 130 -0.38 24.41 -14.26
N ALA A 131 -1.23 23.78 -13.46
CA ALA A 131 -0.95 23.33 -12.11
C ALA A 131 0.30 22.46 -11.92
N CYS A 132 0.70 21.73 -12.96
CA CYS A 132 1.72 20.68 -12.88
C CYS A 132 2.89 20.93 -13.84
N ARG A 133 3.15 22.20 -14.20
CA ARG A 133 4.25 22.57 -15.10
C ARG A 133 5.63 22.24 -14.53
N THR A 134 5.83 22.37 -13.22
CA THR A 134 7.09 22.04 -12.53
C THR A 134 7.16 20.59 -12.03
N GLY A 135 6.15 19.76 -12.38
CA GLY A 135 6.00 18.40 -11.91
C GLY A 135 4.90 18.25 -10.85
N CYS A 136 4.11 17.19 -11.00
CA CYS A 136 3.12 16.71 -10.05
C CYS A 136 3.34 15.22 -9.77
N GLN A 137 2.75 14.74 -8.68
CA GLN A 137 2.75 13.34 -8.30
C GLN A 137 1.48 12.67 -8.81
N LEU A 138 1.62 11.73 -9.74
CA LEU A 138 0.58 10.77 -10.08
C LEU A 138 0.60 9.68 -9.01
N VAL A 139 -0.45 9.63 -8.19
CA VAL A 139 -0.65 8.69 -7.10
C VAL A 139 -1.70 7.68 -7.53
N VAL A 140 -1.27 6.44 -7.73
CA VAL A 140 -2.13 5.30 -8.10
C VAL A 140 -2.32 4.42 -6.88
N ARG A 141 -3.57 4.06 -6.61
CA ARG A 141 -3.98 3.24 -5.48
C ARG A 141 -4.74 2.03 -5.98
N VAL A 142 -4.41 0.84 -5.47
CA VAL A 142 -5.09 -0.42 -5.82
C VAL A 142 -5.43 -1.20 -4.56
N TRP A 143 -6.65 -1.73 -4.49
CA TRP A 143 -7.11 -2.62 -3.42
C TRP A 143 -7.99 -3.77 -3.94
#